data_AF-A0A7X0H4L4-F1
#
_entry.id   AF-A0A7X0H4L4-F1
#
_cell.length_a   1.000
_cell.length_b   1.000
_cell.length_c   1.000
_cell.angle_alpha   90.00
_cell.angle_beta   90.00
_cell.angle_gamma   90.00
#
_symmetry.space_group_name_H-M   'P 1'
#
loop_
_entity.id
_entity.type
_entity.pdbx_description
1 polymer ?
#
loop_
_entity_poly.entity_id
_entity_poly.type
_entity_poly.pdbx_seq_one_letter_code
_entity_poly.pdbx_strand_id
1 'polypeptide(L)'
;MTTPVTTYVELQVTSHFSFLRGASAPEELFAAAALLGHSALGLCDRGSVAGMVRGLSGQDATGVRLIPGSRVDLRDGRSLLLYPKDRAAWSRLTRLLSLGKARGGKGNCWLDWPDVVAWSQGLVAVLLPDDAEERTRLDLGDLSESFGRDAYLALSLRRRPGDFARLRALDTLARDMGVRSVAMSGRAPAPMARGDDARSATPRWQEAGLFLGAARPSAAPTRATPKAASKSDTAAPNVAADRADTRPKPAIEGGDTADAHAEDRRAPHGLFPLAASARAAPRGNVFREE
;
A
#
# COMPACT_ATOMS: atom_id res chain seq x y z
N MET A 1 39.95 -12.26 9.03
CA MET A 1 38.65 -12.94 8.93
C MET A 1 37.58 -11.87 8.80
N THR A 2 37.07 -11.63 7.60
CA THR A 2 35.97 -10.70 7.39
C THR A 2 34.70 -11.42 7.83
N THR A 3 34.14 -11.03 8.97
CA THR A 3 32.84 -11.54 9.42
C THR A 3 31.85 -11.29 8.27
N PRO A 4 31.14 -12.29 7.74
CA PRO A 4 30.11 -12.01 6.75
C PRO A 4 29.12 -11.07 7.41
N VAL A 5 29.04 -9.84 6.91
CA VAL A 5 28.03 -8.88 7.36
C VAL A 5 26.72 -9.43 6.82
N THR A 6 26.03 -10.21 7.64
CA THR A 6 24.67 -10.66 7.34
C THR A 6 23.78 -9.43 7.44
N THR A 7 23.73 -8.64 6.36
CA THR A 7 22.92 -7.42 6.33
C THR A 7 21.46 -7.82 6.17
N TYR A 8 20.74 -7.87 7.29
CA TYR A 8 19.29 -7.98 7.28
C TYR A 8 18.66 -6.67 6.80
N VAL A 9 17.59 -6.78 6.02
CA VAL A 9 16.76 -5.67 5.56
C VAL A 9 15.31 -6.00 5.89
N GLU A 10 14.64 -5.14 6.63
CA GLU A 10 13.21 -5.31 6.89
C GLU A 10 12.42 -4.96 5.64
N LEU A 11 11.61 -5.90 5.16
CA LEU A 11 10.81 -5.75 3.94
C LEU A 11 9.35 -5.39 4.23
N GLN A 12 8.85 -5.69 5.43
CA GLN A 12 7.45 -5.51 5.81
C GLN A 12 7.28 -4.37 6.81
N VAL A 13 7.72 -3.15 6.45
CA VAL A 13 7.46 -1.95 7.25
C VAL A 13 6.14 -1.30 6.85
N THR A 14 5.39 -0.82 7.83
CA THR A 14 4.12 -0.13 7.64
C THR A 14 4.18 1.24 8.29
N SER A 15 3.83 2.29 7.56
CA SER A 15 3.78 3.66 8.10
C SER A 15 2.37 4.06 8.54
N HIS A 16 2.24 5.23 9.15
CA HIS A 16 0.94 5.82 9.51
C HIS A 16 -0.02 6.10 8.33
N PHE A 17 0.44 5.95 7.08
CA PHE A 17 -0.43 5.94 5.90
C PHE A 17 -1.26 4.66 5.78
N SER A 18 -0.94 3.64 6.58
CA SER A 18 -1.82 2.51 6.85
C SER A 18 -2.71 2.84 8.05
N PHE A 19 -3.86 3.43 7.74
CA PHE A 19 -4.78 3.99 8.74
C PHE A 19 -5.13 2.99 9.85
N LEU A 20 -5.05 3.43 11.11
CA LEU A 20 -5.27 2.63 12.33
C LEU A 20 -4.40 1.35 12.43
N ARG A 21 -3.26 1.32 11.74
CA ARG A 21 -2.33 0.17 11.71
C ARG A 21 -0.88 0.58 11.88
N GLY A 22 -0.44 1.64 11.20
CA GLY A 22 0.88 2.23 11.42
C GLY A 22 0.80 3.46 12.33
N ALA A 23 1.84 3.65 13.15
CA ALA A 23 1.96 4.80 14.05
C ALA A 23 3.05 5.77 13.61
N SER A 24 4.16 5.25 13.09
CA SER A 24 5.34 6.05 12.74
C SER A 24 5.23 6.70 11.37
N ALA A 25 5.81 7.89 11.25
CA ALA A 25 6.01 8.53 9.95
C ALA A 25 7.09 7.81 9.13
N PRO A 26 7.03 7.82 7.78
CA PRO A 26 8.09 7.24 6.95
C PRO A 26 9.48 7.76 7.31
N GLU A 27 9.66 9.06 7.53
CA GLU A 27 10.97 9.64 7.84
C GLU A 27 11.56 9.10 9.16
N GLU A 28 10.72 8.91 10.18
CA GLU A 28 11.12 8.30 11.46
C GLU A 28 11.54 6.84 11.28
N LEU A 29 10.83 6.09 10.43
CA LEU A 29 11.14 4.70 10.12
C LEU A 29 12.50 4.58 9.43
N PHE A 30 12.82 5.49 8.51
CA PHE A 30 14.12 5.52 7.84
C PHE A 30 15.24 5.94 8.79
N ALA A 31 14.99 6.92 9.66
CA ALA A 31 15.96 7.32 10.69
C ALA A 31 16.27 6.15 11.66
N ALA A 32 15.23 5.43 12.12
CA ALA A 32 15.40 4.24 12.94
C ALA A 32 16.17 3.14 12.19
N ALA A 33 15.88 2.92 10.90
CA ALA A 33 16.58 1.93 10.10
C ALA A 33 18.08 2.26 9.95
N ALA A 34 18.44 3.53 9.81
CA ALA A 34 19.82 3.98 9.76
C ALA A 34 20.55 3.75 11.09
N LEU A 35 19.90 4.06 12.22
CA LEU A 35 20.44 3.80 13.56
C LEU A 35 20.69 2.30 13.82
N LEU A 36 19.85 1.43 13.24
CA LEU A 36 19.99 -0.02 13.32
C LEU A 36 20.97 -0.61 12.29
N GLY A 37 21.57 0.22 11.43
CA GLY A 37 22.55 -0.20 10.43
C GLY A 37 21.94 -0.91 9.21
N HIS A 38 20.65 -0.73 8.92
CA HIS A 38 20.04 -1.28 7.71
C HIS A 38 20.50 -0.51 6.47
N SER A 39 20.88 -1.22 5.41
CA SER A 39 21.23 -0.62 4.12
C SER A 39 20.01 -0.27 3.25
N ALA A 40 18.85 -0.87 3.56
CA ALA A 40 17.61 -0.68 2.83
C ALA A 40 16.40 -0.92 3.75
N LEU A 41 15.23 -0.44 3.34
CA LEU A 41 13.98 -0.60 4.05
C LEU A 41 12.80 -0.77 3.08
N GLY A 42 12.04 -1.85 3.23
CA GLY A 42 10.81 -2.09 2.48
C GLY A 42 9.61 -1.41 3.13
N LEU A 43 9.05 -0.42 2.43
CA LEU A 43 7.82 0.25 2.86
C LEU A 43 6.64 -0.42 2.16
N CYS A 44 5.70 -0.96 2.93
CA CYS A 44 4.56 -1.74 2.47
C CYS A 44 3.29 -1.32 3.22
N ASP A 45 2.77 -0.14 2.87
CA ASP A 45 1.50 0.32 3.41
C ASP A 45 0.34 -0.55 2.92
N ARG A 46 -0.67 -0.73 3.78
CA ARG A 46 -1.82 -1.61 3.53
C ARG A 46 -2.78 -0.97 2.54
N GLY A 47 -2.91 -1.58 1.36
CA GLY A 47 -3.79 -1.16 0.27
C GLY A 47 -3.50 0.26 -0.19
N SER A 48 -2.25 0.70 -0.10
CA SER A 48 -1.85 2.08 -0.37
C SER A 48 -0.36 2.17 -0.70
N VAL A 49 0.00 3.24 -1.42
CA VAL A 49 1.38 3.69 -1.67
C VAL A 49 1.55 5.15 -1.22
N ALA A 50 0.68 5.66 -0.35
CA ALA A 50 0.66 7.06 0.05
C ALA A 50 1.92 7.50 0.82
N GLY A 51 2.58 6.58 1.54
CA GLY A 51 3.80 6.88 2.28
C GLY A 51 5.07 7.00 1.43
N MET A 52 5.01 6.76 0.11
CA MET A 52 6.22 6.58 -0.71
C MET A 52 7.02 7.86 -0.92
N VAL A 53 6.35 9.00 -1.10
CA VAL A 53 7.03 10.29 -1.27
C VAL A 53 7.82 10.66 -0.01
N ARG A 54 7.19 10.46 1.16
CA ARG A 54 7.82 10.67 2.46
C ARG A 54 8.92 9.64 2.76
N GLY A 55 8.73 8.40 2.31
CA GLY A 55 9.78 7.38 2.34
C GLY A 55 10.99 7.76 1.49
N LEU A 56 10.78 8.38 0.33
CA LEU A 56 11.87 8.89 -0.52
C LEU A 56 12.63 10.03 0.19
N SER A 57 11.92 10.97 0.82
CA SER A 57 12.56 12.00 1.65
C SER A 57 13.37 11.39 2.82
N GLY A 58 12.84 10.33 3.45
CA GLY A 58 13.56 9.57 4.48
C GLY A 58 14.83 8.89 3.95
N GLN A 59 14.78 8.30 2.76
CA GLN A 59 15.96 7.76 2.08
C GLN A 59 17.01 8.85 1.85
N ASP A 60 16.61 9.99 1.29
CA ASP A 60 17.55 11.06 0.94
C ASP A 60 18.24 11.63 2.20
N ALA A 61 17.51 11.70 3.32
CA ALA A 61 18.04 12.17 4.60
C ALA A 61 18.99 11.18 5.29
N THR A 62 18.85 9.87 5.05
CA THR A 62 19.51 8.83 5.86
C THR A 62 20.49 7.95 5.07
N GLY A 63 20.37 7.93 3.74
CA GLY A 63 21.09 6.99 2.87
C GLY A 63 20.54 5.55 2.87
N VAL A 64 19.50 5.26 3.66
CA VAL A 64 18.85 3.93 3.67
C VAL A 64 17.98 3.79 2.44
N ARG A 65 18.28 2.82 1.57
CA ARG A 65 17.55 2.65 0.29
C ARG A 65 16.10 2.22 0.52
N LEU A 66 15.15 2.97 -0.03
CA LEU A 66 13.73 2.60 -0.09
C LEU A 66 13.53 1.42 -1.06
N ILE A 67 12.85 0.38 -0.60
CA ILE A 67 12.27 -0.68 -1.44
C ILE A 67 10.76 -0.41 -1.47
N PRO A 68 10.24 0.16 -2.57
CA PRO A 68 8.83 0.54 -2.63
C PRO A 68 7.95 -0.69 -2.82
N GLY A 69 6.91 -0.82 -2.01
CA GLY A 69 5.95 -1.92 -2.10
C GLY A 69 4.59 -1.56 -1.53
N SER A 70 3.66 -2.51 -1.58
CA SER A 70 2.36 -2.37 -0.92
C SER A 70 1.91 -3.71 -0.40
N ARG A 71 1.29 -3.70 0.78
CA ARG A 71 0.61 -4.88 1.30
C ARG A 71 -0.82 -4.90 0.80
N VAL A 72 -1.26 -5.99 0.19
CA VAL A 72 -2.67 -6.21 -0.16
C VAL A 72 -3.24 -7.36 0.65
N ASP A 73 -4.48 -7.21 1.11
CA ASP A 73 -5.21 -8.27 1.78
C ASP A 73 -6.46 -8.55 0.93
N LEU A 74 -6.54 -9.77 0.44
CA LEU A 74 -7.56 -10.22 -0.48
C LEU A 74 -8.80 -10.69 0.28
N ARG A 75 -9.95 -10.67 -0.38
CA ARG A 75 -11.23 -11.07 0.22
C ARG A 75 -11.29 -12.56 0.58
N ASP A 76 -10.50 -13.39 -0.10
CA ASP A 76 -10.40 -14.83 0.15
C ASP A 76 -9.55 -15.18 1.39
N GLY A 77 -8.97 -14.16 2.05
CA GLY A 77 -8.14 -14.28 3.25
C GLY A 77 -6.63 -14.22 3.01
N ARG A 78 -6.16 -14.20 1.75
CA ARG A 78 -4.72 -14.11 1.44
C ARG A 78 -4.19 -12.72 1.77
N SER A 79 -3.00 -12.65 2.35
CA SER A 79 -2.25 -11.41 2.53
C SER A 79 -0.94 -11.49 1.75
N LEU A 80 -0.66 -10.48 0.92
CA LEU A 80 0.50 -10.44 0.05
C LEU A 80 1.28 -9.13 0.24
N LEU A 81 2.59 -9.18 0.12
CA LEU A 81 3.42 -8.03 -0.18
C LEU A 81 3.73 -8.03 -1.67
N LEU A 82 3.51 -6.89 -2.34
CA LEU A 82 3.77 -6.71 -3.76
C LEU A 82 4.87 -5.66 -3.95
N TYR A 83 5.93 -6.03 -4.66
CA TYR A 83 7.04 -5.14 -5.01
C TYR A 83 7.22 -5.04 -6.53
N PRO A 84 7.11 -3.84 -7.12
CA PRO A 84 7.39 -3.64 -8.53
C PRO A 84 8.88 -3.61 -8.82
N LYS A 85 9.30 -4.34 -9.87
CA LYS A 85 10.69 -4.39 -10.32
C LYS A 85 11.07 -3.24 -11.26
N ASP A 86 10.07 -2.64 -11.90
CA ASP A 86 10.25 -1.59 -12.91
C ASP A 86 9.09 -0.58 -12.91
N ARG A 87 9.21 0.46 -13.74
CA ARG A 87 8.20 1.52 -13.86
C ARG A 87 6.85 1.01 -14.40
N ALA A 88 6.85 0.01 -15.28
CA ALA A 88 5.62 -0.56 -15.80
C ALA A 88 4.90 -1.37 -14.71
N ALA A 89 5.63 -2.12 -13.90
CA ALA A 89 5.13 -2.84 -12.74
C ALA A 89 4.60 -1.88 -11.67
N TRP A 90 5.27 -0.74 -11.45
CA TRP A 90 4.75 0.33 -10.59
C TRP A 90 3.37 0.80 -11.06
N SER A 91 3.23 1.05 -12.37
CA SER A 91 1.95 1.45 -12.97
C SER A 91 0.87 0.37 -12.88
N ARG A 92 1.23 -0.92 -12.91
CA ARG A 92 0.30 -2.03 -12.69
C ARG A 92 -0.13 -2.13 -11.22
N LEU A 93 0.81 -2.01 -10.29
CA LEU A 93 0.52 -1.99 -8.85
C LEU A 93 -0.46 -0.87 -8.49
N THR A 94 -0.24 0.36 -8.98
CA THR A 94 -1.13 1.47 -8.67
C THR A 94 -2.52 1.29 -9.28
N ARG A 95 -2.63 0.75 -10.51
CA ARG A 95 -3.92 0.39 -11.12
C ARG A 95 -4.66 -0.69 -10.33
N LEU A 96 -3.96 -1.73 -9.87
CA LEU A 96 -4.52 -2.76 -9.00
C LEU A 96 -5.08 -2.15 -7.72
N LEU A 97 -4.32 -1.29 -7.04
CA LEU A 97 -4.79 -0.60 -5.83
C LEU A 97 -5.99 0.31 -6.10
N SER A 98 -5.98 1.06 -7.22
CA SER A 98 -7.12 1.91 -7.62
C SER A 98 -8.38 1.09 -7.86
N LEU A 99 -8.27 -0.07 -8.53
CA LEU A 99 -9.38 -1.00 -8.74
C LEU A 99 -9.96 -1.45 -7.39
N GLY A 100 -9.11 -1.86 -6.46
CA GLY A 100 -9.56 -2.32 -5.15
C GLY A 100 -10.20 -1.21 -4.31
N LYS A 101 -9.68 0.03 -4.38
CA LYS A 101 -10.26 1.21 -3.72
C LYS A 101 -11.62 1.57 -4.30
N ALA A 102 -11.76 1.51 -5.64
CA ALA A 102 -13.04 1.79 -6.31
C ALA A 102 -14.13 0.80 -5.88
N ARG A 103 -13.79 -0.47 -5.69
CA ARG A 103 -14.72 -1.51 -5.23
C ARG A 103 -15.04 -1.45 -3.74
N GLY A 104 -14.04 -1.17 -2.89
CA GLY A 104 -14.18 -1.24 -1.43
C GLY A 104 -14.84 -0.02 -0.78
N GLY A 105 -14.85 1.13 -1.46
CA GLY A 105 -15.32 2.39 -0.88
C GLY A 105 -14.33 2.98 0.14
N LYS A 106 -14.78 3.97 0.92
CA LYS A 106 -13.90 4.77 1.79
C LYS A 106 -13.20 3.88 2.83
N GLY A 107 -11.87 3.93 2.84
CA GLY A 107 -11.03 3.24 3.82
C GLY A 107 -10.74 1.77 3.51
N ASN A 108 -11.47 1.14 2.59
CA ASN A 108 -11.28 -0.27 2.24
C ASN A 108 -10.58 -0.42 0.89
N CYS A 109 -9.96 -1.58 0.65
CA CYS A 109 -9.42 -1.97 -0.64
C CYS A 109 -9.83 -3.43 -0.86
N TRP A 110 -10.76 -3.67 -1.77
CA TRP A 110 -11.31 -5.01 -2.03
C TRP A 110 -10.71 -5.58 -3.30
N LEU A 111 -9.84 -6.57 -3.13
CA LEU A 111 -9.16 -7.27 -4.21
C LEU A 111 -9.42 -8.76 -4.10
N ASP A 112 -9.51 -9.41 -5.25
CA ASP A 112 -9.60 -10.86 -5.39
C ASP A 112 -8.35 -11.40 -6.08
N TRP A 113 -8.14 -12.71 -5.95
CA TRP A 113 -7.03 -13.38 -6.60
C TRP A 113 -6.94 -13.11 -8.12
N PRO A 114 -8.02 -13.17 -8.91
CA PRO A 114 -7.95 -12.88 -10.34
C PRO A 114 -7.47 -11.47 -10.67
N ASP A 115 -7.75 -10.48 -9.81
CA ASP A 115 -7.25 -9.12 -10.03
C ASP A 115 -5.73 -9.09 -9.87
N VAL A 116 -5.19 -9.77 -8.85
CA VAL A 116 -3.74 -9.84 -8.63
C VAL A 116 -3.04 -10.52 -9.80
N VAL A 117 -3.59 -11.63 -10.29
CA VAL A 117 -3.04 -12.36 -11.45
C VAL A 117 -3.05 -11.48 -12.70
N ALA A 118 -4.14 -10.77 -12.98
CA ALA A 118 -4.26 -9.89 -14.16
C ALA A 118 -3.22 -8.76 -14.19
N TRP A 119 -2.76 -8.30 -13.02
CA TRP A 119 -1.79 -7.20 -12.89
C TRP A 119 -0.40 -7.66 -12.41
N SER A 120 -0.13 -8.97 -12.37
CA SER A 120 1.05 -9.60 -11.75
C SER A 120 2.39 -9.33 -12.45
N GLN A 121 2.39 -9.05 -13.75
CA GLN A 121 3.62 -8.99 -14.56
C GLN A 121 4.65 -8.03 -13.94
N GLY A 122 5.90 -8.47 -13.78
CA GLY A 122 6.99 -7.65 -13.26
C GLY A 122 6.88 -7.28 -11.78
N LEU A 123 5.88 -7.80 -11.06
CA LEU A 123 5.79 -7.72 -9.59
C LEU A 123 6.48 -8.94 -8.97
N VAL A 124 7.06 -8.71 -7.79
CA VAL A 124 7.44 -9.76 -6.84
C VAL A 124 6.34 -9.86 -5.80
N ALA A 125 5.93 -11.08 -5.49
CA ALA A 125 4.90 -11.34 -4.49
C ALA A 125 5.44 -12.19 -3.35
N VAL A 126 5.17 -11.74 -2.12
CA VAL A 126 5.46 -12.51 -0.91
C VAL A 126 4.15 -12.83 -0.20
N LEU A 127 3.83 -14.12 -0.09
CA LEU A 127 2.68 -14.57 0.71
C LEU A 127 3.00 -14.43 2.19
N LEU A 128 2.05 -13.86 2.94
CA LEU A 128 2.09 -13.73 4.39
C LEU A 128 1.19 -14.81 5.00
N PRO A 129 1.70 -16.03 5.24
CA PRO A 129 0.89 -17.12 5.75
C PRO A 129 0.58 -16.94 7.23
N ASP A 130 -0.53 -17.54 7.66
CA ASP A 130 -0.81 -17.67 9.08
C ASP A 130 -0.15 -18.90 9.69
N ASP A 131 -0.49 -20.09 9.21
CA ASP A 131 0.00 -21.39 9.65
C ASP A 131 0.32 -22.27 8.43
N ALA A 132 0.95 -23.43 8.64
CA ALA A 132 1.35 -24.34 7.55
C ALA A 132 0.25 -25.36 7.21
N GLU A 133 -0.97 -24.87 6.99
CA GLU A 133 -2.13 -25.71 6.71
C GLU A 133 -2.33 -25.98 5.22
N GLU A 134 -3.26 -26.88 4.87
CA GLU A 134 -3.60 -27.22 3.49
C GLU A 134 -3.96 -25.98 2.67
N ARG A 135 -4.69 -25.03 3.27
CA ARG A 135 -5.05 -23.80 2.58
C ARG A 135 -3.82 -22.99 2.18
N THR A 136 -2.80 -22.91 3.03
CA THR A 136 -1.55 -22.23 2.71
C THR A 136 -0.77 -22.94 1.61
N ARG A 137 -0.84 -24.28 1.54
CA ARG A 137 -0.30 -25.03 0.40
C ARG A 137 -0.97 -24.64 -0.90
N LEU A 138 -2.30 -24.60 -0.92
CA LEU A 138 -3.07 -24.18 -2.11
C LEU A 138 -2.76 -22.74 -2.51
N ASP A 139 -2.76 -21.82 -1.54
CA ASP A 139 -2.46 -20.41 -1.77
C ASP A 139 -1.04 -20.19 -2.29
N LEU A 140 -0.07 -20.97 -1.81
CA LEU A 140 1.31 -20.94 -2.27
C LEU A 140 1.47 -21.55 -3.68
N GLY A 141 0.64 -22.55 -4.00
CA GLY A 141 0.58 -23.16 -5.33
C GLY A 141 0.13 -22.16 -6.39
N ASP A 142 -1.01 -21.51 -6.16
CA ASP A 142 -1.52 -20.45 -7.02
C ASP A 142 -0.50 -19.32 -7.19
N LEU A 143 0.16 -18.91 -6.09
CA LEU A 143 1.19 -17.88 -6.11
C LEU A 143 2.39 -18.28 -6.97
N SER A 144 2.88 -19.51 -6.80
CA SER A 144 4.00 -20.04 -7.58
C SER A 144 3.65 -20.15 -9.07
N GLU A 145 2.43 -20.56 -9.40
CA GLU A 145 1.97 -20.63 -10.79
C GLU A 145 1.93 -19.23 -11.44
N SER A 146 1.44 -18.22 -10.70
CA SER A 146 1.22 -16.88 -11.23
C SER A 146 2.48 -16.01 -11.27
N PHE A 147 3.36 -16.13 -10.27
CA PHE A 147 4.56 -15.29 -10.13
C PHE A 147 5.87 -16.04 -10.44
N GLY A 148 5.83 -17.37 -10.57
CA GLY A 148 7.00 -18.19 -10.86
C GLY A 148 8.15 -17.93 -9.87
N ARG A 149 9.31 -17.53 -10.40
CA ARG A 149 10.52 -17.27 -9.60
C ARG A 149 10.41 -16.04 -8.69
N ASP A 150 9.43 -15.18 -8.95
CA ASP A 150 9.14 -13.98 -8.19
C ASP A 150 8.13 -14.22 -7.05
N ALA A 151 7.74 -15.48 -6.81
CA ALA A 151 6.96 -15.93 -5.66
C ALA A 151 7.88 -16.23 -4.45
N TYR A 152 7.47 -15.77 -3.27
CA TYR A 152 8.16 -16.03 -2.01
C TYR A 152 7.16 -16.29 -0.88
N LEU A 153 7.61 -16.99 0.16
CA LEU A 153 6.86 -17.20 1.40
C LEU A 153 7.51 -16.42 2.56
N ALA A 154 6.74 -15.62 3.28
CA ALA A 154 7.26 -14.92 4.46
C ALA A 154 7.33 -15.85 5.68
N LEU A 155 8.43 -15.74 6.42
CA LEU A 155 8.66 -16.37 7.72
C LEU A 155 8.73 -15.27 8.78
N SER A 156 7.62 -15.06 9.48
CA SER A 156 7.50 -14.01 10.52
C SER A 156 7.43 -14.59 11.92
N LEU A 157 8.32 -14.09 12.80
CA LEU A 157 8.35 -14.45 14.21
C LEU A 157 7.24 -13.68 14.97
N ARG A 158 6.23 -14.39 15.47
CA ARG A 158 5.13 -13.84 16.29
C ARG A 158 5.47 -13.80 17.78
N ARG A 159 6.57 -14.46 18.18
CA ARG A 159 7.01 -14.60 19.59
C ARG A 159 5.94 -15.22 20.48
N ARG A 160 5.20 -16.21 19.97
CA ARG A 160 4.21 -17.01 20.71
C ARG A 160 4.74 -18.43 20.97
N PRO A 161 4.19 -19.17 21.95
CA PRO A 161 4.47 -20.60 22.08
C PRO A 161 4.21 -21.33 20.75
N GLY A 162 5.09 -22.26 20.37
CA GLY A 162 4.98 -23.01 19.12
C GLY A 162 5.51 -22.29 17.87
N ASP A 163 6.01 -21.05 17.97
CA ASP A 163 6.49 -20.27 16.82
C ASP A 163 7.52 -21.01 15.97
N PHE A 164 8.53 -21.62 16.61
CA PHE A 164 9.59 -22.32 15.90
C PHE A 164 9.08 -23.56 15.15
N ALA A 165 8.12 -24.28 15.73
CA ALA A 165 7.49 -25.43 15.06
C ALA A 165 6.70 -24.96 13.83
N ARG A 166 5.92 -23.88 13.97
CA ARG A 166 5.19 -23.27 12.85
C ARG A 166 6.13 -22.77 11.75
N LEU A 167 7.19 -22.04 12.11
CA LEU A 167 8.17 -21.53 11.14
C LEU A 167 8.87 -22.66 10.39
N ARG A 168 9.24 -23.75 11.08
CA ARG A 168 9.79 -24.93 10.42
C ARG A 168 8.79 -25.58 9.47
N ALA A 169 7.53 -25.72 9.88
CA ALA A 169 6.50 -26.30 9.01
C ALA A 169 6.26 -25.45 7.75
N LEU A 170 6.23 -24.12 7.89
CA LEU A 170 6.12 -23.19 6.76
C LEU A 170 7.33 -23.26 5.82
N ASP A 171 8.53 -23.34 6.39
CA ASP A 171 9.77 -23.43 5.65
C ASP A 171 9.93 -24.78 4.92
N THR A 172 9.47 -25.89 5.53
CA THR A 172 9.33 -27.19 4.85
C THR A 172 8.34 -27.10 3.70
N LEU A 173 7.14 -26.55 3.94
CA LEU A 173 6.13 -26.36 2.90
C LEU A 173 6.67 -25.56 1.71
N ALA A 174 7.39 -24.46 1.98
CA ALA A 174 8.02 -23.66 0.92
C ALA A 174 8.99 -24.48 0.08
N ARG A 175 9.86 -25.27 0.72
CA ARG A 175 10.83 -26.14 0.03
C ARG A 175 10.15 -27.20 -0.82
N ASP A 176 9.14 -27.88 -0.28
CA ASP A 176 8.40 -28.94 -0.98
C ASP A 176 7.73 -28.40 -2.26
N MET A 177 7.34 -27.13 -2.24
CA MET A 177 6.73 -26.43 -3.38
C MET A 177 7.74 -25.71 -4.28
N GLY A 178 9.04 -25.77 -3.96
CA GLY A 178 10.09 -25.07 -4.71
C GLY A 178 10.05 -23.54 -4.60
N VAL A 179 9.35 -23.00 -3.59
CA VAL A 179 9.23 -21.56 -3.33
C VAL A 179 10.26 -21.12 -2.29
N ARG A 180 10.89 -19.96 -2.49
CA ARG A 180 11.88 -19.43 -1.55
C ARG A 180 11.21 -18.76 -0.36
N SER A 181 11.73 -19.02 0.84
CA SER A 181 11.31 -18.35 2.07
C SER A 181 12.13 -17.08 2.35
N VAL A 182 11.51 -16.07 2.97
CA VAL A 182 12.14 -14.81 3.36
C VAL A 182 11.78 -14.48 4.81
N ALA A 183 12.78 -14.22 5.64
CA ALA A 183 12.56 -13.82 7.04
C ALA A 183 12.08 -12.37 7.13
N MET A 184 11.07 -12.12 7.95
CA MET A 184 10.49 -10.78 8.17
C MET A 184 10.17 -10.56 9.64
N SER A 185 10.31 -9.32 10.14
CA SER A 185 9.87 -8.96 11.50
C SER A 185 8.40 -8.54 11.54
N GLY A 186 7.80 -8.24 10.39
CA GLY A 186 6.43 -7.76 10.30
C GLY A 186 5.40 -8.74 10.87
N ARG A 187 4.38 -8.21 11.54
CA ARG A 187 3.27 -9.01 12.07
C ARG A 187 2.43 -9.57 10.92
N ALA A 188 2.27 -10.89 10.89
CA ALA A 188 1.26 -11.58 10.07
C ALA A 188 -0.14 -10.97 10.31
N PRO A 189 -1.05 -10.97 9.32
CA PRO A 189 -2.43 -10.51 9.52
C PRO A 189 -3.01 -11.01 10.85
N ALA A 190 -3.81 -10.17 11.52
CA ALA A 190 -4.80 -10.75 12.42
C ALA A 190 -5.81 -11.50 11.54
N PRO A 191 -6.24 -12.72 11.91
CA PRO A 191 -7.21 -13.45 11.12
C PRO A 191 -8.44 -12.57 10.95
N MET A 192 -8.81 -12.28 9.71
CA MET A 192 -10.10 -11.67 9.45
C MET A 192 -11.15 -12.70 9.86
N ALA A 193 -12.05 -12.36 10.79
CA ALA A 193 -13.16 -13.24 11.14
C ALA A 193 -13.92 -13.59 9.85
N ARG A 194 -13.82 -14.85 9.42
CA ARG A 194 -14.50 -15.34 8.22
C ARG A 194 -15.96 -15.61 8.58
N GLY A 195 -16.87 -15.01 7.82
CA GLY A 195 -18.29 -15.30 7.85
C GLY A 195 -18.95 -14.59 6.69
N ASP A 196 -19.96 -15.21 6.10
CA ASP A 196 -20.80 -14.75 4.98
C ASP A 196 -21.57 -13.42 5.21
N ASP A 197 -21.16 -12.65 6.22
CA ASP A 197 -21.77 -11.41 6.72
C ASP A 197 -21.03 -10.13 6.26
N ALA A 198 -20.25 -10.19 5.18
CA ALA A 198 -19.69 -8.98 4.57
C ALA A 198 -20.77 -8.00 4.05
N ARG A 199 -22.05 -8.42 4.02
CA ARG A 199 -23.20 -7.59 3.65
C ARG A 199 -24.02 -7.06 4.85
N SER A 200 -23.74 -7.47 6.08
CA SER A 200 -24.58 -7.18 7.26
C SER A 200 -23.82 -6.73 8.51
N ALA A 201 -22.48 -6.83 8.55
CA ALA A 201 -21.73 -6.48 9.74
C ALA A 201 -21.44 -4.96 9.85
N THR A 202 -22.34 -4.22 10.52
CA THR A 202 -21.95 -3.00 11.23
C THR A 202 -20.85 -3.37 12.24
N PRO A 203 -19.71 -2.64 12.33
CA PRO A 203 -18.64 -3.01 13.23
C PRO A 203 -19.11 -2.95 14.69
N ARG A 204 -19.13 -4.11 15.37
CA ARG A 204 -19.46 -4.29 16.81
C ARG A 204 -18.56 -3.51 17.80
N TRP A 205 -17.62 -2.70 17.33
CA TRP A 205 -16.81 -1.82 18.18
C TRP A 205 -17.57 -0.55 18.63
N GLN A 206 -18.79 -0.31 18.13
CA GLN A 206 -19.68 0.72 18.67
C GLN A 206 -20.37 0.31 19.99
N GLU A 207 -20.34 -0.97 20.39
CA GLU A 207 -21.04 -1.45 21.59
C GLU A 207 -20.14 -1.66 22.82
N ALA A 208 -18.82 -1.50 22.69
CA ALA A 208 -17.89 -1.57 23.83
C ALA A 208 -17.51 -0.16 24.31
N GLY A 209 -18.51 0.64 24.64
CA GLY A 209 -18.33 1.88 25.40
C GLY A 209 -18.40 1.58 26.91
N LEU A 210 -17.26 1.27 27.53
CA LEU A 210 -17.13 1.27 28.99
C LEU A 210 -16.02 2.23 29.42
N PHE A 211 -16.50 3.38 29.92
CA PHE A 211 -15.93 4.23 30.97
C PHE A 211 -14.61 4.99 30.71
N LEU A 212 -14.77 6.27 30.35
CA LEU A 212 -14.25 7.36 31.19
C LEU A 212 -15.26 8.52 31.16
N GLY A 213 -15.68 8.95 32.36
CA GLY A 213 -16.81 9.85 32.55
C GLY A 213 -16.57 11.27 32.05
N ALA A 214 -17.61 11.84 31.44
CA ALA A 214 -17.82 13.28 31.40
C ALA A 214 -19.33 13.54 31.48
N ALA A 215 -19.71 14.36 32.45
CA ALA A 215 -21.08 14.66 32.83
C ALA A 215 -21.93 15.20 31.65
N ARG A 216 -23.16 14.69 31.53
CA ARG A 216 -24.21 15.31 30.71
C ARG A 216 -24.89 16.43 31.52
N PRO A 217 -25.05 17.65 31.00
CA PRO A 217 -26.08 18.54 31.50
C PRO A 217 -27.46 18.08 31.01
N SER A 218 -28.39 17.97 31.95
CA SER A 218 -29.78 17.57 31.81
C SER A 218 -30.60 18.59 31.00
N ALA A 219 -31.34 18.12 30.01
CA ALA A 219 -32.39 18.88 29.33
C ALA A 219 -33.75 18.60 29.99
N ALA A 220 -34.48 19.66 30.33
CA ALA A 220 -35.89 19.61 30.69
C ALA A 220 -36.75 20.22 29.54
N PRO A 221 -38.02 19.80 29.39
CA PRO A 221 -38.70 19.78 28.09
C PRO A 221 -39.83 20.82 27.96
N THR A 222 -40.13 21.26 26.73
CA THR A 222 -41.42 21.91 26.45
C THR A 222 -41.97 21.65 25.02
N ARG A 223 -42.99 20.81 25.00
CA ARG A 223 -44.26 20.75 24.23
C ARG A 223 -44.53 21.75 23.07
N ALA A 224 -45.02 21.19 21.94
CA ALA A 224 -45.64 21.84 20.76
C ALA A 224 -47.05 22.45 21.08
N THR A 225 -47.67 23.42 20.39
CA THR A 225 -47.95 23.69 18.94
C THR A 225 -48.38 25.20 18.77
N PRO A 226 -49.19 25.67 17.78
CA PRO A 226 -48.75 26.39 16.56
C PRO A 226 -49.39 27.81 16.34
N LYS A 227 -49.07 28.43 15.17
CA LYS A 227 -49.95 29.31 14.30
C LYS A 227 -49.69 30.84 14.24
N ALA A 228 -49.40 31.27 13.00
CA ALA A 228 -49.79 32.47 12.22
C ALA A 228 -49.60 33.93 12.70
N ALA A 229 -49.05 34.71 11.75
CA ALA A 229 -49.40 36.08 11.34
C ALA A 229 -49.21 37.27 12.31
N SER A 230 -48.36 38.23 11.93
CA SER A 230 -48.78 39.58 11.49
C SER A 230 -47.57 40.53 11.34
N LYS A 231 -47.78 41.55 10.52
CA LYS A 231 -46.87 42.63 10.11
C LYS A 231 -46.65 43.65 11.23
N SER A 232 -45.50 44.34 11.22
CA SER A 232 -45.44 45.82 11.22
C SER A 232 -44.01 46.34 11.10
N ASP A 233 -43.88 47.36 10.25
CA ASP A 233 -42.72 48.17 9.90
C ASP A 233 -42.01 48.87 11.09
N THR A 234 -40.74 49.24 10.91
CA THR A 234 -40.23 50.62 11.11
C THR A 234 -38.83 50.77 10.46
N ALA A 235 -38.56 51.96 9.94
CA ALA A 235 -37.64 52.29 8.85
C ALA A 235 -36.19 52.68 9.22
N ALA A 236 -35.30 52.42 8.25
CA ALA A 236 -34.19 53.24 7.70
C ALA A 236 -32.97 53.64 8.56
N PRO A 237 -31.84 54.09 7.97
CA PRO A 237 -31.42 54.08 6.55
C PRO A 237 -30.03 53.41 6.34
N ASN A 238 -29.69 53.05 5.11
CA ASN A 238 -28.37 53.46 4.62
C ASN A 238 -28.34 53.69 3.10
N VAL A 239 -27.68 54.78 2.77
CA VAL A 239 -27.67 55.46 1.48
C VAL A 239 -26.72 54.77 0.49
N ALA A 240 -27.29 54.48 -0.68
CA ALA A 240 -26.76 54.56 -2.06
C ALA A 240 -25.24 54.52 -2.33
N ALA A 241 -24.85 53.64 -3.26
CA ALA A 241 -24.44 53.96 -4.65
C ALA A 241 -23.73 52.73 -5.24
N ASP A 242 -24.38 51.95 -6.11
CA ASP A 242 -24.46 52.17 -7.57
C ASP A 242 -23.18 51.72 -8.30
N ARG A 243 -23.26 50.60 -9.03
CA ARG A 243 -23.19 50.59 -10.50
C ARG A 243 -23.27 49.18 -11.08
N ALA A 244 -24.23 49.04 -11.99
CA ALA A 244 -24.37 47.94 -12.92
C ALA A 244 -23.27 47.97 -13.99
N ASP A 245 -22.80 46.81 -14.43
CA ASP A 245 -22.54 46.59 -15.86
C ASP A 245 -22.66 45.10 -16.20
N THR A 246 -23.65 44.80 -17.04
CA THR A 246 -23.90 43.52 -17.68
C THR A 246 -23.69 43.70 -19.17
N ARG A 247 -22.72 43.00 -19.76
CA ARG A 247 -22.68 42.72 -21.21
C ARG A 247 -22.05 41.36 -21.53
N PRO A 248 -22.38 40.76 -22.70
CA PRO A 248 -22.63 39.32 -22.83
C PRO A 248 -21.54 38.53 -23.58
N LYS A 249 -21.64 37.19 -23.51
CA LYS A 249 -20.87 36.20 -24.30
C LYS A 249 -21.28 36.20 -25.78
N PRO A 250 -20.36 35.91 -26.73
CA PRO A 250 -20.73 35.41 -28.05
C PRO A 250 -20.63 33.89 -28.15
N ALA A 251 -21.58 33.31 -28.88
CA ALA A 251 -21.60 31.94 -29.38
C ALA A 251 -21.00 31.87 -30.79
N ILE A 252 -20.36 30.75 -31.15
CA ILE A 252 -20.12 30.37 -32.55
C ILE A 252 -20.30 28.84 -32.67
N GLU A 253 -21.22 28.43 -33.55
CA GLU A 253 -21.46 27.06 -34.00
C GLU A 253 -20.64 26.73 -35.26
N GLY A 254 -20.22 25.47 -35.39
CA GLY A 254 -20.35 24.63 -36.59
C GLY A 254 -19.36 24.78 -37.76
N GLY A 255 -18.71 23.67 -38.17
CA GLY A 255 -18.08 23.55 -39.50
C GLY A 255 -17.04 22.44 -39.71
N ASP A 256 -17.50 21.20 -39.82
CA ASP A 256 -17.16 20.07 -40.72
C ASP A 256 -15.77 19.78 -41.37
N THR A 257 -15.55 18.47 -41.60
CA THR A 257 -14.69 17.73 -42.59
C THR A 257 -13.18 17.43 -42.38
N ALA A 258 -12.92 16.12 -42.23
CA ALA A 258 -12.01 15.18 -42.91
C ALA A 258 -10.52 15.47 -43.27
N ASP A 259 -9.70 14.44 -42.99
CA ASP A 259 -8.47 13.94 -43.62
C ASP A 259 -7.18 14.79 -43.70
N ALA A 260 -6.09 14.26 -43.12
CA ALA A 260 -4.87 13.86 -43.86
C ALA A 260 -3.68 13.49 -42.93
N HIS A 261 -2.88 12.55 -43.43
CA HIS A 261 -1.64 11.99 -42.91
C HIS A 261 -0.45 12.98 -42.86
N ALA A 262 0.64 12.51 -42.18
CA ALA A 262 2.06 12.95 -42.27
C ALA A 262 2.45 14.18 -41.42
N GLU A 263 3.63 14.32 -40.82
CA GLU A 263 4.79 13.49 -40.49
C GLU A 263 5.71 14.43 -39.66
N ASP A 264 6.57 13.85 -38.84
CA ASP A 264 7.89 14.38 -38.46
C ASP A 264 8.12 15.35 -37.27
N ARG A 265 9.17 14.99 -36.51
CA ARG A 265 10.16 15.83 -35.80
C ARG A 265 9.76 16.63 -34.55
N ARG A 266 10.14 16.11 -33.37
CA ARG A 266 11.31 16.57 -32.56
C ARG A 266 11.28 16.03 -31.11
N ALA A 267 12.33 15.32 -30.72
CA ALA A 267 12.86 15.25 -29.34
C ALA A 267 13.59 16.59 -29.02
N PRO A 268 14.12 16.92 -27.80
CA PRO A 268 14.89 16.03 -26.91
C PRO A 268 14.79 16.28 -25.37
N HIS A 269 15.55 15.45 -24.62
CA HIS A 269 16.02 15.58 -23.22
C HIS A 269 15.10 15.03 -22.10
N GLY A 270 15.56 14.25 -21.11
CA GLY A 270 16.92 13.91 -20.69
C GLY A 270 16.99 12.65 -19.81
N LEU A 271 18.18 12.04 -19.88
CA LEU A 271 18.67 10.81 -19.26
C LEU A 271 18.66 10.82 -17.72
N PHE A 272 18.33 9.67 -17.13
CA PHE A 272 18.91 9.21 -15.85
C PHE A 272 20.06 8.24 -16.17
N PRO A 273 21.30 8.43 -15.68
CA PRO A 273 22.35 7.43 -15.81
C PRO A 273 22.34 6.49 -14.59
N LEU A 274 22.15 5.19 -14.83
CA LEU A 274 22.52 4.12 -13.90
C LEU A 274 23.95 3.70 -14.24
N ALA A 275 24.90 4.06 -13.38
CA ALA A 275 26.28 3.61 -13.47
C ALA A 275 26.36 2.12 -13.13
N ALA A 276 26.73 1.31 -14.12
CA ALA A 276 27.20 -0.05 -13.94
C ALA A 276 28.65 -0.02 -13.45
N SER A 277 28.94 -0.70 -12.34
CA SER A 277 30.31 -1.08 -11.99
C SER A 277 30.39 -2.60 -11.97
N ALA A 278 30.82 -3.17 -13.09
CA ALA A 278 31.36 -4.51 -13.18
C ALA A 278 32.89 -4.38 -13.12
N ARG A 279 33.53 -4.95 -12.09
CA ARG A 279 34.97 -5.22 -12.13
C ARG A 279 35.19 -6.70 -12.40
N ALA A 280 35.74 -6.95 -13.59
CA ALA A 280 36.30 -8.21 -14.02
C ALA A 280 37.54 -8.57 -13.18
N ALA A 281 37.64 -9.84 -12.80
CA ALA A 281 38.89 -10.45 -12.34
C ALA A 281 39.60 -11.12 -13.53
N PRO A 282 40.93 -11.03 -13.65
CA PRO A 282 41.65 -11.57 -14.79
C PRO A 282 41.85 -13.08 -14.67
N ARG A 283 41.70 -13.76 -15.82
CA ARG A 283 42.18 -15.12 -16.03
C ARG A 283 43.72 -15.10 -16.07
N GLY A 284 44.35 -15.98 -15.29
CA GLY A 284 45.75 -16.35 -15.42
C GLY A 284 45.90 -17.85 -15.18
N ASN A 285 46.07 -18.60 -16.26
CA ASN A 285 46.62 -19.95 -16.23
C ASN A 285 48.15 -19.81 -16.17
N VAL A 286 48.87 -20.68 -15.42
CA VAL A 286 50.22 -21.22 -15.70
C VAL A 286 50.72 -22.09 -14.52
N PHE A 287 51.02 -23.36 -14.84
CA PHE A 287 52.05 -24.29 -14.31
C PHE A 287 52.07 -24.87 -12.86
N ARG A 288 51.86 -26.21 -12.80
CA ARG A 288 52.72 -27.36 -12.35
C ARG A 288 53.67 -27.29 -11.12
N GLU A 289 53.79 -28.47 -10.48
CA GLU A 289 54.76 -28.99 -9.47
C GLU A 289 54.43 -28.61 -8.00
N GLU A 290 54.36 -29.51 -7.00
CA GLU A 290 54.66 -30.95 -6.79
C GLU A 290 53.52 -31.61 -6.00
#